data_AF-A0A973D2W6-F1
#
_entry.id   AF-A0A973D2W6-F1
#
_cell.length_a   1.000
_cell.length_b   1.000
_cell.length_c   1.000
_cell.angle_alpha   90.00
_cell.angle_beta   90.00
_cell.angle_gamma   90.00
#
_symmetry.space_group_name_H-M   'P 1'
#
loop_
_entity.id
_entity.type
_entity.pdbx_description
1 polymer ?
#
loop_
_entity_poly.entity_id
_entity_poly.type
_entity_poly.pdbx_seq_one_letter_code
_entity_poly.pdbx_strand_id
1 'polypeptide(L)'
;MAFKIASKRLKSRGLVSLLFVFFISASCLADIKLSPQWTERYLFKYHPNLLEDSHNDHVLAFYYFGGFQDYTVMGMERVMGDDYLPHHTMLIFKDSVLQGYYSELMVFPAGVSTQGLIFFPVNRSVAGKIDLANGVYSEVTFNQDVSTQSHYISLLKH
;
A
#
# COMPACT_ATOMS: atom_id res chain seq x y z
N MET A 1 58.10 69.52 13.12
CA MET A 1 56.75 69.32 13.67
C MET A 1 55.78 69.23 12.49
N ALA A 2 54.79 68.34 12.57
CA ALA A 2 53.77 67.99 11.56
C ALA A 2 54.07 66.82 10.61
N PHE A 3 53.53 65.67 11.01
CA PHE A 3 53.27 64.43 10.28
C PHE A 3 52.34 64.64 9.07
N LYS A 4 52.53 63.87 7.98
CA LYS A 4 51.40 63.46 7.13
C LYS A 4 51.54 62.00 6.72
N ILE A 5 50.56 61.23 7.18
CA ILE A 5 50.45 59.77 7.13
C ILE A 5 50.04 59.35 5.71
N ALA A 6 50.88 58.57 5.03
CA ALA A 6 50.51 57.94 3.77
C ALA A 6 49.80 56.60 4.05
N SER A 7 48.56 56.54 3.56
CA SER A 7 47.59 55.45 3.64
C SER A 7 48.08 54.18 2.90
N LYS A 8 47.97 53.04 3.59
CA LYS A 8 48.19 51.69 3.05
C LYS A 8 47.12 51.34 2.00
N ARG A 9 47.53 50.77 0.87
CA ARG A 9 46.67 49.90 0.04
C ARG A 9 47.33 48.54 -0.13
N LEU A 10 46.91 47.58 0.69
CA LEU A 10 47.26 46.17 0.53
C LEU A 10 46.26 45.57 -0.47
N LYS A 11 46.74 45.13 -1.63
CA LYS A 11 45.92 44.50 -2.67
C LYS A 11 45.36 43.17 -2.15
N SER A 12 44.04 43.04 -2.17
CA SER A 12 43.33 41.79 -1.93
C SER A 12 43.68 40.76 -3.01
N ARG A 13 44.31 39.65 -2.63
CA ARG A 13 44.32 38.44 -3.45
C ARG A 13 43.33 37.47 -2.80
N GLY A 14 42.13 37.41 -3.38
CA GLY A 14 41.10 36.47 -2.99
C GLY A 14 41.60 35.05 -3.24
N LEU A 15 41.68 34.26 -2.17
CA LEU A 15 41.74 32.81 -2.25
C LEU A 15 40.33 32.32 -1.86
N VAL A 16 39.41 32.32 -2.82
CA VAL A 16 38.10 31.68 -2.64
C VAL A 16 38.35 30.18 -2.72
N SER A 17 38.49 29.55 -1.56
CA SER A 17 38.48 28.09 -1.44
C SER A 17 37.05 27.62 -1.70
N LEU A 18 36.82 27.11 -2.91
CA LEU A 18 35.54 26.56 -3.35
C LEU A 18 35.36 25.18 -2.70
N LEU A 19 34.84 25.15 -1.47
CA LEU A 19 34.37 23.93 -0.81
C LEU A 19 33.10 23.45 -1.54
N PHE A 20 33.28 22.58 -2.52
CA PHE A 20 32.20 21.80 -3.13
C PHE A 20 31.73 20.76 -2.10
N VAL A 21 30.78 21.15 -1.25
CA VAL A 21 30.06 20.22 -0.38
C VAL A 21 29.18 19.37 -1.28
N PHE A 22 29.63 18.16 -1.59
CA PHE A 22 28.78 17.11 -2.13
C PHE A 22 27.68 16.83 -1.10
N PHE A 23 26.52 17.45 -1.29
CA PHE A 23 25.28 16.99 -0.67
C PHE A 23 24.99 15.60 -1.24
N ILE A 24 25.49 14.57 -0.57
CA ILE A 24 25.00 13.21 -0.77
C ILE A 24 23.58 13.23 -0.25
N SER A 25 22.62 13.44 -1.15
CA SER A 25 21.21 13.22 -0.85
C SER A 25 21.05 11.73 -0.57
N ALA A 26 21.14 11.36 0.70
CA ALA A 26 20.65 10.08 1.16
C ALA A 26 19.13 10.11 0.93
N SER A 27 18.69 9.54 -0.19
CA SER A 27 17.30 9.14 -0.37
C SER A 27 17.02 8.09 0.70
N CYS A 28 16.60 8.52 1.89
CA CYS A 28 15.87 7.62 2.78
C CYS A 28 14.66 7.15 1.96
N LEU A 29 14.71 5.90 1.50
CA LEU A 29 13.53 5.15 1.10
C LEU A 29 12.70 5.04 2.37
N ALA A 30 11.84 6.04 2.60
CA ALA A 30 10.84 5.94 3.63
C ALA A 30 9.87 4.84 3.17
N ASP A 31 9.87 3.70 3.87
CA ASP A 31 8.85 2.68 3.68
C ASP A 31 7.48 3.35 3.83
N ILE A 32 6.71 3.37 2.75
CA ILE A 32 5.35 3.89 2.79
C ILE A 32 4.55 2.90 3.62
N LYS A 33 4.29 3.25 4.88
CA LYS A 33 3.37 2.49 5.71
C LYS A 33 1.94 2.68 5.16
N LEU A 34 1.45 1.66 4.47
CA LEU A 34 0.10 1.64 3.91
C LEU A 34 -0.93 1.65 5.04
N SER A 35 -1.70 2.73 5.13
CA SER A 35 -2.80 2.89 6.08
C SER A 35 -4.16 2.75 5.39
N PRO A 36 -5.25 2.52 6.15
CA PRO A 36 -6.61 2.57 5.62
C PRO A 36 -6.90 3.84 4.79
N GLN A 37 -6.53 5.01 5.31
CA GLN A 37 -6.73 6.30 4.64
C GLN A 37 -5.85 6.45 3.40
N TRP A 38 -4.63 5.91 3.42
CA TRP A 38 -3.79 5.88 2.23
C TRP A 38 -4.41 5.00 1.15
N THR A 39 -4.96 3.85 1.54
CA THR A 39 -5.59 2.86 0.65
C THR A 39 -6.78 3.47 -0.07
N GLU A 40 -7.68 4.13 0.67
CA GLU A 40 -8.80 4.87 0.11
C GLU A 40 -8.34 5.87 -0.97
N ARG A 41 -7.37 6.72 -0.63
CA ARG A 41 -6.81 7.72 -1.56
C ARG A 41 -6.15 7.08 -2.78
N TYR A 42 -5.48 5.96 -2.60
CA TYR A 42 -4.85 5.21 -3.69
C TYR A 42 -5.91 4.66 -4.65
N LEU A 43 -6.93 3.99 -4.13
CA LEU A 43 -8.00 3.43 -4.94
C LEU A 43 -8.76 4.52 -5.67
N PHE A 44 -9.10 5.62 -5.01
CA PHE A 44 -9.76 6.76 -5.66
C PHE A 44 -8.95 7.32 -6.83
N LYS A 45 -7.62 7.35 -6.69
CA LYS A 45 -6.73 7.90 -7.71
C LYS A 45 -6.46 6.94 -8.87
N TYR A 46 -6.27 5.66 -8.60
CA TYR A 46 -5.72 4.70 -9.57
C TYR A 46 -6.69 3.59 -9.98
N HIS A 47 -7.67 3.27 -9.13
CA HIS A 47 -8.66 2.20 -9.35
C HIS A 47 -10.06 2.62 -8.87
N PRO A 48 -10.62 3.75 -9.35
CA PRO A 48 -11.88 4.28 -8.84
C PRO A 48 -13.06 3.31 -9.03
N ASN A 49 -12.98 2.43 -10.04
CA ASN A 49 -13.95 1.36 -10.29
C ASN A 49 -14.03 0.31 -9.17
N LEU A 50 -13.06 0.24 -8.26
CA LEU A 50 -13.15 -0.60 -7.07
C LEU A 50 -13.95 0.05 -5.94
N LEU A 51 -14.11 1.37 -5.97
CA LEU A 51 -14.85 2.14 -4.96
C LEU A 51 -16.30 2.39 -5.38
N GLU A 52 -16.49 2.73 -6.66
CA GLU A 52 -17.76 3.21 -7.20
C GLU A 52 -18.02 2.47 -8.52
N ASP A 53 -18.64 1.29 -8.44
CA ASP A 53 -19.15 0.62 -9.66
C ASP A 53 -20.53 1.19 -10.04
N SER A 54 -21.27 1.74 -9.05
CA SER A 54 -22.50 2.51 -9.22
C SER A 54 -22.53 3.78 -8.35
N HIS A 55 -23.45 4.71 -8.64
CA HIS A 55 -23.63 5.94 -7.84
C HIS A 55 -24.12 5.69 -6.40
N ASN A 56 -24.70 4.52 -6.16
CA ASN A 56 -25.24 4.13 -4.86
C ASN A 56 -24.25 3.27 -4.06
N ASP A 57 -23.06 2.99 -4.60
CA ASP A 57 -22.04 2.25 -3.90
C ASP A 57 -21.38 3.13 -2.84
N HIS A 58 -21.20 2.56 -1.65
CA HIS A 58 -20.63 3.28 -0.52
C HIS A 58 -19.59 2.41 0.20
N VAL A 59 -18.35 2.88 0.25
CA VAL A 59 -17.32 2.26 1.10
C VAL A 59 -17.60 2.61 2.55
N LEU A 60 -17.70 1.57 3.39
CA LEU A 60 -17.94 1.71 4.83
C LEU A 60 -16.64 1.84 5.60
N ALA A 61 -15.65 0.99 5.29
CA ALA A 61 -14.42 0.91 6.06
C ALA A 61 -13.26 0.27 5.28
N PHE A 62 -12.06 0.61 5.72
CA PHE A 62 -10.81 -0.03 5.32
C PHE A 62 -10.12 -0.64 6.54
N TYR A 63 -9.59 -1.85 6.37
CA TYR A 63 -8.95 -2.64 7.43
C TYR A 63 -7.51 -2.99 7.07
N TYR A 64 -6.63 -3.10 8.06
CA TYR A 64 -5.28 -3.64 7.89
C TYR A 64 -5.21 -5.03 8.51
N PHE A 65 -4.80 -6.04 7.74
CA PHE A 65 -4.71 -7.42 8.20
C PHE A 65 -3.29 -7.92 8.42
N GLY A 66 -2.29 -7.17 7.99
CA GLY A 66 -0.90 -7.55 8.16
C GLY A 66 -0.09 -7.33 6.88
N GLY A 67 1.17 -7.72 6.97
CA GLY A 67 2.10 -7.65 5.85
C GLY A 67 3.14 -8.76 5.95
N PHE A 68 3.79 -9.01 4.84
CA PHE A 68 4.90 -9.96 4.73
C PHE A 68 5.92 -9.38 3.76
N GLN A 69 7.13 -9.07 4.25
CA GLN A 69 8.15 -8.38 3.47
C GLN A 69 7.59 -7.07 2.87
N ASP A 70 7.59 -6.96 1.54
CA ASP A 70 7.07 -5.86 0.74
C ASP A 70 5.55 -5.92 0.51
N TYR A 71 4.88 -6.99 0.96
CA TYR A 71 3.43 -7.12 0.86
C TYR A 71 2.69 -6.47 2.01
N THR A 72 1.53 -5.89 1.69
CA THR A 72 0.52 -5.46 2.67
C THR A 72 -0.85 -5.94 2.24
N VAL A 73 -1.61 -6.49 3.21
CA VAL A 73 -2.97 -6.98 3.00
C VAL A 73 -3.96 -6.03 3.67
N MET A 74 -4.84 -5.45 2.87
CA MET A 74 -5.89 -4.55 3.31
C MET A 74 -7.27 -5.18 3.06
N GLY A 75 -8.25 -4.76 3.84
CA GLY A 75 -9.67 -5.02 3.61
C GLY A 75 -10.38 -3.74 3.18
N MET A 76 -11.41 -3.91 2.37
CA MET A 76 -12.40 -2.89 2.07
C MET A 76 -13.78 -3.51 2.26
N GLU A 77 -14.60 -2.87 3.09
CA GLU A 77 -16.01 -3.20 3.26
C GLU A 77 -16.84 -2.13 2.54
N ARG A 78 -17.77 -2.56 1.71
CA ARG A 78 -18.64 -1.66 0.94
C ARG A 78 -20.06 -2.20 0.86
N VAL A 79 -21.01 -1.31 0.64
CA VAL A 79 -22.37 -1.66 0.20
C VAL A 79 -22.46 -1.38 -1.29
N MET A 80 -23.04 -2.31 -2.06
CA MET A 80 -23.25 -2.16 -3.51
C MET A 80 -24.70 -1.82 -3.81
N GLY A 81 -24.94 -0.66 -4.37
CA GLY A 81 -26.30 -0.22 -4.69
C GLY A 81 -27.25 -0.25 -3.49
N ASP A 82 -28.42 -0.85 -3.70
CA ASP A 82 -29.54 -0.80 -2.76
C ASP A 82 -29.76 -2.14 -2.02
N ASP A 83 -28.81 -3.08 -2.07
CA ASP A 83 -28.97 -4.37 -1.37
C ASP A 83 -28.76 -4.25 0.16
N TYR A 84 -28.16 -3.14 0.61
CA TYR A 84 -27.81 -2.86 2.01
C TYR A 84 -26.93 -3.93 2.65
N LEU A 85 -26.30 -4.80 1.85
CA LEU A 85 -25.45 -5.88 2.33
C LEU A 85 -23.98 -5.43 2.33
N PRO A 86 -23.20 -5.79 3.36
CA PRO A 86 -21.77 -5.55 3.36
C PRO A 86 -21.07 -6.60 2.48
N HIS A 87 -20.24 -6.11 1.57
CA HIS A 87 -19.37 -6.88 0.70
C HIS A 87 -17.92 -6.69 1.12
N HIS A 88 -17.22 -7.80 1.33
CA HIS A 88 -15.83 -7.80 1.77
C HIS A 88 -14.90 -8.01 0.56
N THR A 89 -13.95 -7.09 0.41
CA THR A 89 -12.88 -7.18 -0.58
C THR A 89 -11.53 -7.20 0.12
N MET A 90 -10.68 -8.17 -0.20
CA MET A 90 -9.29 -8.20 0.25
C MET A 90 -8.38 -7.71 -0.87
N LEU A 91 -7.55 -6.72 -0.54
CA LEU A 91 -6.62 -6.05 -1.44
C LEU A 91 -5.20 -6.47 -1.11
N ILE A 92 -4.43 -6.86 -2.12
CA ILE A 92 -3.04 -7.29 -1.95
C ILE A 92 -2.12 -6.27 -2.61
N PHE A 93 -1.37 -5.54 -1.79
CA PHE A 93 -0.35 -4.61 -2.23
C PHE A 93 1.03 -5.26 -2.15
N LYS A 94 1.92 -4.90 -3.07
CA LYS A 94 3.36 -5.17 -3.03
C LYS A 94 4.10 -3.91 -3.43
N ASP A 95 5.10 -3.49 -2.66
CA ASP A 95 5.85 -2.24 -2.90
C ASP A 95 4.92 -1.01 -3.09
N SER A 96 3.83 -0.93 -2.31
CA SER A 96 2.80 0.13 -2.44
C SER A 96 2.04 0.15 -3.77
N VAL A 97 2.10 -0.92 -4.56
CA VAL A 97 1.33 -1.10 -5.79
C VAL A 97 0.29 -2.21 -5.58
N LEU A 98 -0.96 -1.93 -5.90
CA LEU A 98 -2.03 -2.93 -5.84
C LEU A 98 -1.78 -4.00 -6.91
N GLN A 99 -1.50 -5.23 -6.47
CA GLN A 99 -1.23 -6.37 -7.36
C GLN A 99 -2.53 -6.95 -7.89
N GLY A 100 -3.52 -7.05 -7.01
CA GLY A 100 -4.83 -7.63 -7.28
C GLY A 100 -5.65 -7.75 -6.01
N TYR A 101 -6.81 -8.38 -6.13
CA TYR A 101 -7.78 -8.46 -5.04
C TYR A 101 -8.68 -9.70 -5.13
N TYR A 102 -9.37 -9.98 -4.03
CA TYR A 102 -10.45 -10.96 -3.92
C TYR A 102 -11.72 -10.21 -3.52
N SER A 103 -12.76 -10.24 -4.35
CA SER A 103 -14.07 -9.65 -4.05
C SER A 103 -15.02 -10.69 -3.46
N GLU A 104 -16.15 -10.26 -2.91
CA GLU A 104 -17.22 -11.14 -2.41
C GLU A 104 -16.75 -12.19 -1.40
N LEU A 105 -15.77 -11.85 -0.56
CA LEU A 105 -15.34 -12.73 0.50
C LEU A 105 -16.45 -12.88 1.54
N MET A 106 -16.78 -14.12 1.90
CA MET A 106 -17.74 -14.38 2.98
C MET A 106 -17.28 -13.76 4.30
N VAL A 107 -15.99 -13.83 4.58
CA VAL A 107 -15.36 -13.21 5.75
C VAL A 107 -14.00 -12.64 5.40
N PHE A 108 -13.60 -11.58 6.09
CA PHE A 108 -12.25 -11.07 6.02
C PHE A 108 -11.20 -12.07 6.54
N PRO A 109 -9.94 -11.97 6.08
CA PRO A 109 -8.85 -12.72 6.69
C PRO A 109 -8.66 -12.30 8.15
N ALA A 110 -8.16 -13.23 8.96
CA ALA A 110 -7.78 -12.97 10.34
C ALA A 110 -6.36 -12.38 10.44
N GLY A 111 -5.52 -12.61 9.42
CA GLY A 111 -4.25 -11.91 9.28
C GLY A 111 -3.30 -12.56 8.28
N VAL A 112 -2.03 -12.13 8.35
CA VAL A 112 -0.91 -12.68 7.59
C VAL A 112 0.09 -13.32 8.54
N SER A 113 0.47 -14.56 8.29
CA SER A 113 1.45 -15.29 9.09
C SER A 113 2.87 -14.83 8.82
N THR A 114 3.80 -15.19 9.70
CA THR A 114 5.23 -14.89 9.52
C THR A 114 5.87 -15.63 8.33
N GLN A 115 5.21 -16.65 7.78
CA GLN A 115 5.61 -17.34 6.55
C GLN A 115 4.97 -16.74 5.29
N GLY A 116 4.20 -15.66 5.42
CA GLY A 116 3.52 -15.01 4.30
C GLY A 116 2.21 -15.68 3.90
N LEU A 117 1.58 -16.44 4.80
CA LEU A 117 0.28 -17.05 4.53
C LEU A 117 -0.85 -16.16 5.01
N ILE A 118 -1.81 -15.88 4.14
CA ILE A 118 -3.07 -15.26 4.57
C ILE A 118 -3.93 -16.36 5.18
N PHE A 119 -4.41 -16.13 6.40
CA PHE A 119 -5.28 -17.07 7.11
C PHE A 119 -6.60 -16.42 7.50
N PHE A 120 -7.65 -17.23 7.60
CA PHE A 120 -9.01 -16.81 7.91
C PHE A 120 -9.42 -17.25 9.32
N PRO A 121 -10.51 -16.69 9.89
CA PRO A 121 -11.02 -17.10 11.19
C PRO A 121 -11.27 -18.62 11.31
N VAL A 122 -10.86 -19.21 12.44
CA VAL A 122 -10.86 -20.67 12.66
C VAL A 122 -12.23 -21.34 12.62
N ASN A 123 -13.31 -20.57 12.75
CA ASN A 123 -14.68 -21.07 12.71
C ASN A 123 -15.20 -21.29 11.28
N ARG A 124 -14.38 -21.06 10.25
CA ARG A 124 -14.70 -21.30 8.84
C ARG A 124 -13.63 -22.21 8.24
N SER A 125 -14.05 -23.29 7.58
CA SER A 125 -13.13 -24.06 6.76
C SER A 125 -12.85 -23.27 5.48
N VAL A 126 -11.59 -23.14 5.10
CA VAL A 126 -11.20 -22.50 3.84
C VAL A 126 -10.40 -23.49 3.02
N ALA A 127 -10.86 -23.77 1.81
CA ALA A 127 -10.10 -24.47 0.79
C ALA A 127 -9.35 -23.44 -0.06
N GLY A 128 -8.12 -23.80 -0.44
CA GLY A 128 -7.18 -22.91 -1.11
C GLY A 128 -6.20 -22.24 -0.16
N LYS A 129 -5.07 -21.80 -0.71
CA LYS A 129 -4.00 -21.14 0.04
C LYS A 129 -3.54 -19.90 -0.72
N ILE A 130 -3.40 -18.81 0.01
CA ILE A 130 -2.77 -17.59 -0.48
C ILE A 130 -1.40 -17.48 0.20
N ASP A 131 -0.34 -17.61 -0.59
CA ASP A 131 1.05 -17.69 -0.15
C ASP A 131 1.84 -16.57 -0.81
N LEU A 132 2.02 -15.47 -0.08
CA LEU A 132 2.70 -14.27 -0.56
C LEU A 132 4.19 -14.52 -0.80
N ALA A 133 4.80 -15.43 -0.04
CA ALA A 133 6.20 -15.78 -0.18
C ALA A 133 6.49 -16.49 -1.51
N ASN A 134 5.54 -17.29 -1.99
CA ASN A 134 5.66 -18.07 -3.21
C ASN A 134 4.84 -17.51 -4.39
N GLY A 135 4.16 -16.36 -4.21
CA GLY A 135 3.30 -15.76 -5.24
C GLY A 135 2.11 -16.62 -5.63
N VAL A 136 1.58 -17.43 -4.70
CA VAL A 136 0.42 -18.30 -4.96
C VAL A 136 -0.86 -17.59 -4.54
N TYR A 137 -1.78 -17.41 -5.50
CA TYR A 137 -3.07 -16.77 -5.31
C TYR A 137 -4.20 -17.74 -5.68
N SER A 138 -4.38 -18.80 -4.87
CA SER A 138 -5.42 -19.79 -5.12
C SER A 138 -6.81 -19.21 -4.87
N GLU A 139 -7.82 -19.79 -5.53
CA GLU A 139 -9.22 -19.53 -5.20
C GLU A 139 -9.49 -19.83 -3.73
N VAL A 140 -10.33 -19.00 -3.11
CA VAL A 140 -10.73 -19.12 -1.70
C VAL A 140 -12.16 -19.63 -1.68
N THR A 141 -12.37 -20.83 -1.16
CA THR A 141 -13.72 -21.43 -1.03
C THR A 141 -14.03 -21.68 0.44
N PHE A 142 -15.11 -21.11 0.94
CA PHE A 142 -15.52 -21.26 2.34
C PHE A 142 -16.42 -22.48 2.52
N ASN A 143 -16.20 -23.23 3.60
CA ASN A 143 -16.98 -24.40 3.99
C ASN A 143 -17.16 -25.45 2.88
N GLN A 144 -16.22 -25.51 1.92
CA GLN A 144 -16.28 -26.37 0.73
C GLN A 144 -17.51 -26.14 -0.16
N ASP A 145 -18.12 -24.96 -0.06
CA ASP A 145 -19.28 -24.57 -0.87
C ASP A 145 -18.84 -23.68 -2.03
N VAL A 146 -18.97 -24.18 -3.25
CA VAL A 146 -18.57 -23.48 -4.49
C VAL A 146 -19.32 -22.16 -4.67
N SER A 147 -20.52 -22.00 -4.12
CA SER A 147 -21.25 -20.72 -4.18
C SER A 147 -20.58 -19.58 -3.40
N THR A 148 -19.63 -19.92 -2.52
CA THR A 148 -18.88 -18.98 -1.67
C THR A 148 -17.49 -18.70 -2.21
N GLN A 149 -17.19 -19.22 -3.40
CA GLN A 149 -15.87 -19.13 -3.99
C GLN A 149 -15.54 -17.68 -4.38
N SER A 150 -14.35 -17.25 -4.01
CA SER A 150 -13.77 -15.98 -4.41
C SER A 150 -12.47 -16.23 -5.17
N HIS A 151 -12.31 -15.53 -6.29
CA HIS A 151 -11.19 -15.69 -7.20
C HIS A 151 -10.25 -14.48 -7.13
N TYR A 152 -8.97 -14.72 -7.39
CA TYR A 152 -8.00 -13.64 -7.49
C TYR A 152 -8.16 -12.88 -8.81
N ILE A 153 -8.33 -11.57 -8.73
CA ILE A 153 -8.38 -10.67 -9.88
C ILE A 153 -7.05 -9.90 -9.94
N SER A 154 -6.21 -10.25 -10.91
CA SER A 154 -4.94 -9.56 -11.17
C SER A 154 -5.18 -8.20 -11.81
N LEU A 155 -4.48 -7.17 -11.33
CA LEU A 155 -4.49 -5.82 -11.88
C LEU A 155 -3.20 -5.48 -12.64
N LEU A 156 -2.18 -6.32 -12.51
CA LEU A 156 -0.99 -6.22 -13.34
C LEU A 156 -1.29 -6.88 -14.69
N LYS A 157 -1.33 -6.04 -15.74
CA LYS A 157 -1.33 -6.55 -17.12
C LYS A 157 0.05 -7.15 -17.41
N HIS A 158 0.09 -8.40 -17.85
CA HIS A 158 1.28 -9.03 -18.41
C HIS A 158 1.64 -8.44 -19.77
#